data_AF-A0A673ANV9-F1
#
_entry.id   AF-A0A673ANV9-F1
#
_cell.length_a   1.000
_cell.length_b   1.000
_cell.length_c   1.000
_cell.angle_alpha   90.00
_cell.angle_beta   90.00
_cell.angle_gamma   90.00
#
_symmetry.space_group_name_H-M   'P 1'
#
loop_
_entity.id
_entity.type
_entity.pdbx_description
1 polymer ?
#
loop_
_entity_poly.entity_id
_entity_poly.type
_entity_poly.pdbx_seq_one_letter_code
_entity_poly.pdbx_strand_id
1 'polypeptide(L)'
;FRLVEQQRCLEQQTEMRVQLLQDLQDFFRKKAEIETEYSRNLEKLAERFMAKTRSTKDHQQYKKDQNLLSPVNCWYLLLNQVRRESKDHATLSDLYLNNVITRLTHISEDSARLLKRSKEIIFQLQEDLMKLLNELYTVMKTYHMYHVETINAETKLREAERQEGRVKGVSVTGGGVEPVFSLRIEERHQRRNAARKMEKMREKRKAKYSENKLKTLKARNEYLLTLEATNASVFKYYIHDLPDIIDCCDLGYHSSLSRALRTYLSAELSLEASRRAGLEVLEGAVEGLDPARDRQRLLGLYPTAFCPPQRFSFQAHMGDIASQPQVQAELTLRLTQLQTRLASLKIENEEVKKTWGATLTTLQDMTVLDDYDVSQSFTHSPSSESVKSSVSDGYLNKPSLAKRRANQQETELFYFNVRKQKSTTYGNSL
;
A
#
# COMPACT_ATOMS: atom_id res chain seq x y z
N PHE A 1 31.89 27.43 -5.24
CA PHE A 1 31.74 26.37 -4.22
C PHE A 1 30.28 26.12 -3.83
N ARG A 2 29.51 27.07 -3.28
CA ARG A 2 28.11 26.79 -2.87
C ARG A 2 27.13 26.47 -4.01
N LEU A 3 27.24 27.14 -5.17
CA LEU A 3 26.31 26.93 -6.30
C LEU A 3 26.43 25.54 -6.95
N VAL A 4 27.66 25.02 -7.07
CA VAL A 4 27.92 23.67 -7.59
C VAL A 4 27.38 22.61 -6.64
N GLU A 5 27.52 22.83 -5.33
CA GLU A 5 26.97 21.92 -4.32
C GLU A 5 25.44 21.83 -4.37
N GLN A 6 24.75 22.92 -4.71
CA GLN A 6 23.30 22.92 -4.91
C GLN A 6 22.89 21.98 -6.05
N GLN A 7 23.60 22.01 -7.18
CA GLN A 7 23.32 21.11 -8.30
C GLN A 7 23.55 19.65 -7.91
N ARG A 8 24.65 19.37 -7.20
CA ARG A 8 24.98 18.02 -6.72
C ARG A 8 23.92 17.48 -5.74
N CYS A 9 23.37 18.34 -4.90
CA CYS A 9 22.29 17.95 -3.97
C CYS A 9 21.03 17.52 -4.74
N LEU A 10 20.63 18.28 -5.78
CA LEU A 10 19.47 17.93 -6.62
C LEU A 10 19.65 16.61 -7.37
N GLU A 11 20.87 16.36 -7.87
CA GLU A 11 21.25 15.08 -8.48
C GLU A 11 21.09 13.93 -7.48
N GLN A 12 21.73 14.04 -6.32
CA GLN A 12 21.71 13.00 -5.30
C GLN A 12 20.29 12.68 -4.83
N GLN A 13 19.46 13.70 -4.61
CA GLN A 13 18.05 13.50 -4.23
C GLN A 13 17.27 12.74 -5.30
N THR A 14 17.50 13.05 -6.58
CA THR A 14 16.83 12.34 -7.68
C THR A 14 17.33 10.91 -7.82
N GLU A 15 18.64 10.68 -7.68
CA GLU A 15 19.24 9.34 -7.69
C GLU A 15 18.64 8.46 -6.58
N MET A 16 18.49 9.00 -5.36
CA MET A 16 17.85 8.28 -4.25
C MET A 16 16.41 7.90 -4.56
N ARG A 17 15.64 8.79 -5.21
CA ARG A 17 14.26 8.49 -5.62
C ARG A 17 14.20 7.44 -6.72
N VAL A 18 15.05 7.54 -7.73
CA VAL A 18 15.16 6.55 -8.81
C VAL A 18 15.54 5.18 -8.24
N GLN A 19 16.45 5.14 -7.27
CA GLN A 19 16.81 3.90 -6.57
C GLN A 19 15.61 3.30 -5.83
N LEU A 20 14.85 4.11 -5.09
CA LEU A 20 13.63 3.62 -4.43
C LEU A 20 12.61 3.06 -5.45
N LEU A 21 12.44 3.71 -6.59
CA LEU A 21 11.56 3.21 -7.66
C LEU A 21 12.09 1.90 -8.25
N GLN A 22 13.40 1.71 -8.34
CA GLN A 22 14.02 0.46 -8.76
C GLN A 22 13.74 -0.65 -7.76
N ASP A 23 13.96 -0.39 -6.47
CA ASP A 23 13.69 -1.35 -5.39
C ASP A 23 12.20 -1.77 -5.38
N LEU A 24 11.28 -0.82 -5.59
CA LEU A 24 9.85 -1.10 -5.72
C LEU A 24 9.53 -1.97 -6.94
N GLN A 25 10.15 -1.69 -8.09
CA GLN A 25 9.97 -2.52 -9.30
C GLN A 25 10.45 -3.95 -9.07
N ASP A 26 11.62 -4.12 -8.45
CA ASP A 26 12.20 -5.43 -8.16
C ASP A 26 11.37 -6.20 -7.13
N PHE A 27 10.86 -5.50 -6.10
CA PHE A 27 9.91 -6.06 -5.15
C PHE A 27 8.64 -6.57 -5.83
N PHE A 28 7.99 -5.76 -6.66
CA PHE A 28 6.76 -6.18 -7.35
C PHE A 28 7.01 -7.28 -8.36
N ARG A 29 8.18 -7.30 -9.02
CA ARG A 29 8.57 -8.40 -9.90
C ARG A 29 8.67 -9.70 -9.11
N LYS A 30 9.32 -9.66 -7.94
CA LYS A 30 9.44 -10.85 -7.10
C LYS A 30 8.11 -11.28 -6.52
N LYS A 31 7.26 -10.34 -6.09
CA LYS A 31 5.91 -10.64 -5.63
C LYS A 31 5.09 -11.29 -6.74
N ALA A 32 5.13 -10.77 -7.97
CA ALA A 32 4.42 -11.34 -9.11
C ALA A 32 4.84 -12.78 -9.45
N GLU A 33 6.14 -13.11 -9.31
CA GLU A 33 6.63 -14.49 -9.45
C GLU A 33 6.01 -15.42 -8.40
N ILE A 34 5.96 -14.97 -7.14
CA ILE A 34 5.37 -15.73 -6.02
C ILE A 34 3.87 -15.95 -6.28
N GLU A 35 3.14 -14.91 -6.69
CA GLU A 35 1.71 -15.02 -7.02
C GLU A 35 1.47 -16.01 -8.19
N THR A 36 2.32 -15.98 -9.22
CA THR A 36 2.24 -16.91 -10.35
C THR A 36 2.49 -18.36 -9.92
N GLU A 37 3.48 -18.58 -9.06
CA GLU A 37 3.77 -19.89 -8.53
C GLU A 37 2.63 -20.42 -7.66
N TYR A 38 2.09 -19.59 -6.78
CA TYR A 38 0.95 -19.94 -5.94
C TYR A 38 -0.28 -20.29 -6.80
N SER A 39 -0.61 -19.43 -7.77
CA SER A 39 -1.68 -19.66 -8.75
C SER A 39 -1.54 -21.02 -9.46
N ARG A 40 -0.35 -21.32 -10.00
CA ARG A 40 -0.05 -22.58 -10.71
C ARG A 40 -0.17 -23.80 -9.80
N ASN A 41 0.23 -23.69 -8.54
CA ASN A 41 0.10 -24.78 -7.57
C ASN A 41 -1.37 -25.05 -7.20
N LEU A 42 -2.19 -24.00 -7.07
CA LEU A 42 -3.63 -24.12 -6.85
C LEU A 42 -4.36 -24.74 -8.06
N GLU A 43 -4.04 -24.33 -9.30
CA GLU A 43 -4.70 -24.93 -10.49
C GLU A 43 -4.35 -26.42 -10.57
N LYS A 44 -3.07 -26.80 -10.37
CA LYS A 44 -2.66 -28.21 -10.33
C LYS A 44 -3.41 -29.02 -9.26
N LEU A 45 -3.60 -28.43 -8.07
CA LEU A 45 -4.37 -29.05 -7.00
C LEU A 45 -5.82 -29.31 -7.44
N ALA A 46 -6.49 -28.28 -7.95
CA ALA A 46 -7.87 -28.39 -8.41
C ALA A 46 -8.03 -29.38 -9.57
N GLU A 47 -7.15 -29.31 -10.58
CA GLU A 47 -7.16 -30.20 -11.74
C GLU A 47 -6.98 -31.67 -11.35
N ARG A 48 -6.03 -31.96 -10.45
CA ARG A 48 -5.77 -33.32 -9.97
C ARG A 48 -7.03 -33.98 -9.40
N PHE A 49 -7.78 -33.24 -8.59
CA PHE A 49 -8.97 -33.76 -7.93
C PHE A 49 -10.23 -33.71 -8.80
N MET A 50 -10.34 -32.73 -9.69
CA MET A 50 -11.41 -32.72 -10.70
C MET A 50 -11.25 -33.85 -11.73
N ALA A 51 -10.02 -34.18 -12.15
CA ALA A 51 -9.77 -35.26 -13.11
C ALA A 51 -10.13 -36.64 -12.54
N LYS A 52 -9.78 -36.91 -11.28
CA LYS A 52 -10.20 -38.13 -10.56
C LYS A 52 -11.71 -38.25 -10.50
N THR A 53 -12.39 -37.15 -10.19
CA THR A 53 -13.85 -37.07 -10.12
C THR A 53 -14.52 -37.31 -11.47
N ARG A 54 -13.87 -36.97 -12.60
CA ARG A 54 -14.38 -37.19 -13.97
C ARG A 54 -14.20 -38.63 -14.49
N SER A 55 -13.33 -39.43 -13.89
CA SER A 55 -12.94 -40.76 -14.39
C SER A 55 -13.88 -41.90 -13.96
N THR A 56 -14.78 -41.67 -13.00
CA THR A 56 -15.78 -42.66 -12.58
C THR A 56 -17.00 -42.60 -13.50
N LYS A 57 -17.44 -43.76 -14.01
CA LYS A 57 -18.59 -43.87 -14.95
C LYS A 57 -19.88 -43.26 -14.38
N ASP A 58 -20.04 -43.24 -13.05
CA ASP A 58 -21.20 -42.64 -12.37
C ASP A 58 -21.24 -41.11 -12.48
N HIS A 59 -20.13 -40.45 -12.81
CA HIS A 59 -20.01 -38.99 -12.78
C HIS A 59 -20.43 -38.25 -14.06
N GLN A 60 -20.64 -38.95 -15.16
CA GLN A 60 -21.29 -38.34 -16.34
C GLN A 60 -22.77 -38.03 -16.08
N GLN A 61 -23.40 -38.72 -15.12
CA GLN A 61 -24.76 -38.44 -14.65
C GLN A 61 -24.79 -37.22 -13.71
N TYR A 62 -23.80 -37.12 -12.80
CA TYR A 62 -23.66 -36.01 -11.85
C TYR A 62 -23.36 -34.63 -12.48
N LYS A 63 -22.74 -34.57 -13.66
CA LYS A 63 -22.46 -33.29 -14.36
C LYS A 63 -23.68 -32.63 -15.01
N LYS A 64 -24.77 -33.37 -15.23
CA LYS A 64 -25.99 -32.86 -15.88
C LYS A 64 -27.10 -32.48 -14.90
N ASP A 65 -27.05 -32.98 -13.66
CA ASP A 65 -28.12 -32.77 -12.69
C ASP A 65 -27.71 -31.80 -11.57
N GLN A 66 -28.58 -30.83 -11.27
CA GLN A 66 -28.57 -30.01 -10.03
C GLN A 66 -28.77 -30.84 -8.74
N ASN A 67 -28.67 -32.18 -8.81
CA ASN A 67 -29.15 -33.11 -7.79
C ASN A 67 -28.03 -33.93 -7.12
N LEU A 68 -26.82 -33.38 -6.99
CA LEU A 68 -25.72 -33.99 -6.23
C LEU A 68 -26.11 -34.25 -4.77
N LEU A 69 -25.62 -35.33 -4.15
CA LEU A 69 -25.72 -35.48 -2.69
C LEU A 69 -25.02 -34.30 -2.00
N SER A 70 -25.56 -33.84 -0.87
CA SER A 70 -25.13 -32.58 -0.26
C SER A 70 -23.62 -32.53 0.10
N PRO A 71 -22.95 -33.61 0.56
CA PRO A 71 -21.50 -33.59 0.76
C PRO A 71 -20.70 -33.51 -0.54
N VAL A 72 -21.21 -34.12 -1.62
CA VAL A 72 -20.57 -34.07 -2.95
C VAL A 72 -20.65 -32.66 -3.53
N ASN A 73 -21.75 -31.95 -3.29
CA ASN A 73 -21.87 -30.54 -3.65
C ASN A 73 -20.86 -29.67 -2.89
N CYS A 74 -20.69 -29.87 -1.58
CA CYS A 74 -19.67 -29.17 -0.78
C CYS A 74 -18.27 -29.40 -1.35
N TRP A 75 -17.93 -30.65 -1.68
CA TRP A 75 -16.65 -31.01 -2.29
C TRP A 75 -16.44 -30.29 -3.64
N TYR A 76 -17.46 -30.25 -4.50
CA TYR A 76 -17.38 -29.57 -5.79
C TYR A 76 -17.16 -28.06 -5.64
N LEU A 77 -17.90 -27.41 -4.73
CA LEU A 77 -17.75 -25.98 -4.45
C LEU A 77 -16.38 -25.64 -3.84
N LEU A 78 -15.84 -26.51 -2.97
CA LEU A 78 -14.48 -26.38 -2.45
C LEU A 78 -13.43 -26.40 -3.57
N LEU A 79 -13.55 -27.34 -4.53
CA LEU A 79 -12.65 -27.37 -5.70
C LEU A 79 -12.80 -26.13 -6.57
N ASN A 80 -14.02 -25.62 -6.76
CA ASN A 80 -14.25 -24.39 -7.51
C ASN A 80 -13.64 -23.16 -6.82
N GLN A 81 -13.67 -23.11 -5.48
CA GLN A 81 -13.04 -22.04 -4.73
C GLN A 81 -11.52 -22.02 -4.96
N VAL A 82 -10.87 -23.18 -4.94
CA VAL A 82 -9.42 -23.29 -5.24
C VAL A 82 -9.10 -22.81 -6.65
N ARG A 83 -9.94 -23.11 -7.65
CA ARG A 83 -9.77 -22.59 -9.03
C ARG A 83 -9.98 -21.09 -9.12
N ARG A 84 -10.95 -20.55 -8.38
CA ARG A 84 -11.20 -19.11 -8.32
C ARG A 84 -9.95 -18.41 -7.77
N GLU A 85 -9.46 -18.85 -6.61
CA GLU A 85 -8.23 -18.31 -6.01
C GLU A 85 -7.05 -18.41 -6.98
N SER A 86 -6.86 -19.54 -7.67
CA SER A 86 -5.82 -19.66 -8.70
C SER A 86 -5.89 -18.55 -9.76
N LYS A 87 -7.07 -18.29 -10.32
CA LYS A 87 -7.27 -17.24 -11.34
C LYS A 87 -7.08 -15.84 -10.78
N ASP A 88 -7.52 -15.60 -9.56
CA ASP A 88 -7.38 -14.31 -8.90
C ASP A 88 -5.90 -13.98 -8.66
N HIS A 89 -5.11 -14.95 -8.20
CA HIS A 89 -3.66 -14.80 -8.02
C HIS A 89 -2.91 -14.63 -9.36
N ALA A 90 -3.36 -15.29 -10.44
CA ALA A 90 -2.81 -15.03 -11.78
C ALA A 90 -3.09 -13.59 -12.24
N THR A 91 -4.31 -13.10 -12.01
CA THR A 91 -4.71 -11.72 -12.32
C THR A 91 -3.90 -10.71 -11.48
N LEU A 92 -3.67 -11.01 -10.20
CA LEU A 92 -2.88 -10.17 -9.32
C LEU A 92 -1.42 -10.05 -9.80
N SER A 93 -0.82 -11.16 -10.23
CA SER A 93 0.51 -11.16 -10.86
C SER A 93 0.56 -10.29 -12.11
N ASP A 94 -0.43 -10.43 -12.99
CA ASP A 94 -0.53 -9.64 -14.23
C ASP A 94 -0.62 -8.13 -13.92
N LEU A 95 -1.45 -7.74 -12.94
CA LEU A 95 -1.58 -6.34 -12.51
C LEU A 95 -0.26 -5.77 -11.96
N TYR A 96 0.53 -6.56 -11.25
CA TYR A 96 1.84 -6.12 -10.77
C TYR A 96 2.80 -5.88 -11.93
N LEU A 97 2.91 -6.84 -12.86
CA LEU A 97 3.82 -6.78 -13.99
C LEU A 97 3.43 -5.67 -14.97
N ASN A 98 2.16 -5.62 -15.37
CA ASN A 98 1.71 -4.80 -16.48
C ASN A 98 1.18 -3.43 -16.07
N ASN A 99 0.76 -3.25 -14.81
CA ASN A 99 0.22 -1.98 -14.33
C ASN A 99 1.17 -1.28 -13.33
N VAL A 100 1.50 -1.94 -12.22
CA VAL A 100 2.27 -1.31 -11.15
C VAL A 100 3.71 -1.05 -11.59
N ILE A 101 4.42 -2.06 -12.08
CA ILE A 101 5.80 -1.92 -12.55
C ILE A 101 5.89 -0.91 -13.69
N THR A 102 5.04 -1.03 -14.72
CA THR A 102 4.99 -0.08 -15.85
C THR A 102 4.84 1.37 -15.39
N ARG A 103 3.96 1.63 -14.40
CA ARG A 103 3.81 2.98 -13.83
C ARG A 103 5.08 3.45 -13.13
N LEU A 104 5.74 2.58 -12.35
CA LEU A 104 6.99 2.92 -11.67
C LEU A 104 8.11 3.21 -12.67
N THR A 105 8.19 2.46 -13.77
CA THR A 105 9.12 2.72 -14.87
C THR A 105 8.89 4.11 -15.47
N HIS A 106 7.64 4.47 -15.80
CA HIS A 106 7.34 5.80 -16.32
C HIS A 106 7.68 6.92 -15.31
N ILE A 107 7.43 6.72 -14.02
CA ILE A 107 7.81 7.70 -12.99
C ILE A 107 9.33 7.88 -12.98
N SER A 108 10.10 6.81 -13.12
CA SER A 108 11.57 6.86 -13.16
C SER A 108 12.07 7.65 -14.38
N GLU A 109 11.52 7.39 -15.56
CA GLU A 109 11.81 8.12 -16.80
C GLU A 109 11.45 9.61 -16.69
N ASP A 110 10.28 9.91 -16.13
CA ASP A 110 9.81 11.27 -15.89
C ASP A 110 10.72 12.01 -14.90
N SER A 111 11.13 11.37 -13.80
CA SER A 111 12.07 11.95 -12.83
C SER A 111 13.43 12.30 -13.47
N ALA A 112 13.98 11.40 -14.29
CA ALA A 112 15.23 11.68 -15.01
C ALA A 112 15.09 12.84 -16.00
N ARG A 113 13.98 12.88 -16.74
CA ARG A 113 13.67 13.96 -17.70
C ARG A 113 13.49 15.30 -16.99
N LEU A 114 12.76 15.34 -15.88
CA LEU A 114 12.51 16.55 -15.09
C LEU A 114 13.80 17.08 -14.46
N LEU A 115 14.63 16.22 -13.86
CA LEU A 115 15.94 16.63 -13.35
C LEU A 115 16.79 17.29 -14.43
N LYS A 116 16.83 16.72 -15.64
CA LYS A 116 17.59 17.30 -16.75
C LYS A 116 17.12 18.72 -17.08
N ARG A 117 15.80 18.96 -17.10
CA ARG A 117 15.23 20.30 -17.33
C ARG A 117 15.49 21.26 -16.18
N SER A 118 15.31 20.83 -14.94
CA SER A 118 15.62 21.63 -13.75
C SER A 118 17.10 22.03 -13.69
N LYS A 119 18.00 21.14 -14.13
CA LYS A 119 19.43 21.43 -14.27
C LYS A 119 19.74 22.51 -15.30
N GLU A 120 19.09 22.47 -16.46
CA GLU A 120 19.24 23.51 -17.49
C GLU A 120 18.81 24.88 -16.93
N ILE A 121 17.70 24.93 -16.18
CA ILE A 121 17.18 26.16 -15.57
C ILE A 121 18.09 26.69 -14.46
N ILE A 122 18.50 25.85 -13.49
CA ILE A 122 19.37 26.29 -12.39
C ILE A 122 20.74 26.71 -12.89
N PHE A 123 21.26 26.05 -13.93
CA PHE A 123 22.52 26.46 -14.56
C PHE A 123 22.42 27.88 -15.12
N GLN A 124 21.35 28.17 -15.88
CA GLN A 124 21.11 29.51 -16.43
C GLN A 124 20.98 30.57 -15.33
N LEU A 125 20.20 30.30 -14.29
CA LEU A 125 20.03 31.22 -13.15
C LEU A 125 21.35 31.49 -12.43
N GLN A 126 22.18 30.47 -12.24
CA GLN A 126 23.49 30.60 -11.62
C GLN A 126 24.48 31.38 -12.51
N GLU A 127 24.40 31.22 -13.83
CA GLU A 127 25.20 31.98 -14.79
C GLU A 127 24.83 33.47 -14.74
N ASP A 128 23.53 33.79 -14.74
CA ASP A 128 23.04 35.17 -14.69
C ASP A 128 23.36 35.83 -13.34
N LEU A 129 23.28 35.09 -12.24
CA LEU A 129 23.73 35.56 -10.93
C LEU A 129 25.23 35.89 -10.93
N MET A 130 26.06 35.05 -11.58
CA MET A 130 27.50 35.29 -11.68
C MET A 130 27.81 36.52 -12.54
N LYS A 131 27.05 36.76 -13.63
CA LYS A 131 27.18 37.98 -14.44
C LYS A 131 26.93 39.24 -13.60
N LEU A 132 25.85 39.26 -12.80
CA LEU A 132 25.53 40.39 -11.92
C LEU A 132 26.61 40.63 -10.85
N LEU A 133 27.15 39.56 -10.26
CA LEU A 133 28.25 39.68 -9.29
C LEU A 133 29.53 40.26 -9.92
N ASN A 134 29.85 39.86 -11.16
CA ASN A 134 30.99 40.40 -11.91
C ASN A 134 30.79 41.87 -12.31
N GLU A 135 29.56 42.25 -12.68
CA GLU A 135 29.20 43.64 -12.94
C GLU A 135 29.37 44.50 -11.69
N LEU A 136 28.84 44.05 -10.54
CA LEU A 136 29.00 44.74 -9.26
C LEU A 136 30.47 44.97 -8.91
N TYR A 137 31.31 43.94 -9.09
CA TYR A 137 32.76 44.05 -8.86
C TYR A 137 33.40 45.14 -9.75
N THR A 138 32.99 45.20 -11.02
CA THR A 138 33.52 46.16 -12.00
C THR A 138 33.10 47.60 -11.68
N VAL A 139 31.84 47.81 -11.31
CA VAL A 139 31.31 49.13 -10.93
C VAL A 139 31.96 49.60 -9.62
N MET A 140 32.11 48.71 -8.63
CA MET A 140 32.83 48.99 -7.38
C MET A 140 34.28 49.42 -7.64
N LYS A 141 35.01 48.69 -8.51
CA LYS A 141 36.40 49.03 -8.86
C LYS A 141 36.50 50.42 -9.50
N THR A 142 35.55 50.75 -10.37
CA THR A 142 35.47 52.06 -11.02
C THR A 142 35.22 53.18 -10.01
N TYR A 143 34.30 52.97 -9.07
CA TYR A 143 34.06 53.89 -7.96
C TYR A 143 35.34 54.09 -7.12
N HIS A 144 36.01 53.02 -6.71
CA HIS A 144 37.25 53.11 -5.93
C HIS A 144 38.35 53.88 -6.66
N MET A 145 38.52 53.65 -7.97
CA MET A 145 39.49 54.37 -8.80
C MET A 145 39.22 55.88 -8.81
N TYR A 146 37.98 56.31 -9.12
CA TYR A 146 37.63 57.73 -9.13
C TYR A 146 37.69 58.37 -7.73
N HIS A 147 37.37 57.61 -6.68
CA HIS A 147 37.51 58.07 -5.31
C HIS A 147 38.97 58.41 -4.97
N VAL A 148 39.91 57.53 -5.31
CA VAL A 148 41.35 57.78 -5.15
C VAL A 148 41.81 59.00 -5.96
N GLU A 149 41.35 59.15 -7.21
CA GLU A 149 41.65 60.33 -8.02
C GLU A 149 41.12 61.64 -7.41
N THR A 150 39.98 61.58 -6.73
CA THR A 150 39.40 62.73 -6.03
C THR A 150 40.20 63.10 -4.78
N ILE A 151 40.59 62.12 -3.98
CA ILE A 151 41.49 62.32 -2.82
C ILE A 151 42.81 62.96 -3.29
N ASN A 152 43.40 62.44 -4.37
CA ASN A 152 44.63 62.99 -4.93
C ASN A 152 44.48 64.44 -5.43
N ALA A 153 43.36 64.76 -6.08
CA ALA A 153 43.06 66.13 -6.52
C ALA A 153 42.81 67.08 -5.33
N GLU A 154 42.16 66.59 -4.27
CA GLU A 154 41.91 67.33 -3.04
C GLU A 154 43.23 67.68 -2.33
N THR A 155 44.14 66.72 -2.18
CA THR A 155 45.46 66.95 -1.58
C THR A 155 46.25 68.03 -2.33
N LYS A 156 46.27 67.95 -3.67
CA LYS A 156 46.92 68.97 -4.53
C LYS A 156 46.26 70.36 -4.40
N LEU A 157 44.94 70.42 -4.24
CA LEU A 157 44.23 71.67 -4.00
C LEU A 157 44.59 72.27 -2.64
N ARG A 158 44.53 71.47 -1.57
CA ARG A 158 44.91 71.89 -0.20
C ARG A 158 46.37 72.39 -0.14
N GLU A 159 47.27 71.77 -0.91
CA GLU A 159 48.65 72.23 -1.03
C GLU A 159 48.76 73.61 -1.72
N ALA A 160 48.00 73.85 -2.79
CA ALA A 160 47.96 75.16 -3.44
C ALA A 160 47.37 76.24 -2.52
N GLU A 161 46.32 75.92 -1.75
CA GLU A 161 45.72 76.82 -0.77
C GLU A 161 46.70 77.18 0.35
N ARG A 162 47.48 76.20 0.85
CA ARG A 162 48.58 76.46 1.81
C ARG A 162 49.68 77.35 1.24
N GLN A 163 50.06 77.16 -0.02
CA GLN A 163 51.07 78.00 -0.68
C GLN A 163 50.59 79.45 -0.84
N GLU A 164 49.32 79.66 -1.21
CA GLU A 164 48.72 81.01 -1.28
C GLU A 164 48.60 81.67 0.10
N GLY A 165 48.18 80.91 1.12
CA GLY A 165 48.10 81.39 2.51
C GLY A 165 49.46 81.85 3.07
N ARG A 166 50.56 81.21 2.67
CA ARG A 166 51.92 81.67 3.00
C ARG A 166 52.29 82.98 2.31
N VAL A 167 51.89 83.20 1.07
CA VAL A 167 52.18 84.45 0.32
C VAL A 167 51.33 85.63 0.82
N LYS A 168 50.08 85.39 1.23
CA LYS A 168 49.21 86.39 1.87
C LYS A 168 49.49 86.58 3.37
N GLY A 169 50.01 85.58 4.07
CA GLY A 169 50.33 85.65 5.51
C GLY A 169 51.61 86.43 5.83
N VAL A 170 52.56 86.49 4.90
CA VAL A 170 53.80 87.29 5.02
C VAL A 170 53.51 88.80 5.08
N SER A 171 52.28 89.26 4.78
CA SER A 171 51.91 90.67 4.93
C SER A 171 51.32 91.06 6.29
N VAL A 172 51.09 90.12 7.24
CA VAL A 172 50.35 90.43 8.48
C VAL A 172 51.12 90.14 9.78
N THR A 173 52.21 89.38 9.76
CA THR A 173 53.01 89.13 10.98
C THR A 173 54.32 89.91 10.97
N GLY A 174 54.27 91.13 11.50
CA GLY A 174 55.43 91.99 11.77
C GLY A 174 54.96 93.38 12.17
N GLY A 175 54.62 93.57 13.45
CA GLY A 175 54.20 94.86 13.99
C GLY A 175 55.34 95.86 14.08
N GLY A 176 55.01 97.16 13.98
CA GLY A 176 55.95 98.26 14.24
C GLY A 176 55.79 99.43 13.26
N VAL A 177 55.18 100.49 13.77
CA VAL A 177 55.08 101.91 13.37
C VAL A 177 56.03 102.43 12.26
N GLU A 178 55.48 103.30 11.40
CA GLU A 178 56.06 104.26 10.41
C GLU A 178 56.12 103.90 8.89
N PRO A 179 55.88 104.89 8.00
CA PRO A 179 55.31 104.68 6.67
C PRO A 179 56.38 104.46 5.59
N VAL A 180 56.56 103.22 5.16
CA VAL A 180 57.51 102.89 4.07
C VAL A 180 56.81 102.95 2.70
N PHE A 181 56.71 104.16 2.16
CA PHE A 181 56.60 104.44 0.73
C PHE A 181 57.98 104.22 0.07
N SER A 182 58.40 102.97 -0.15
CA SER A 182 59.54 102.63 -1.04
C SER A 182 59.60 101.13 -1.35
N LEU A 183 58.60 100.64 -2.09
CA LEU A 183 58.80 99.48 -2.97
C LEU A 183 58.88 100.04 -4.39
N ARG A 184 59.91 99.66 -5.16
CA ARG A 184 59.94 99.99 -6.60
C ARG A 184 58.64 99.48 -7.23
N ILE A 185 58.02 100.30 -8.08
CA ILE A 185 56.74 100.00 -8.75
C ILE A 185 56.80 98.64 -9.47
N GLU A 186 57.98 98.25 -9.97
CA GLU A 186 58.26 96.95 -10.60
C GLU A 186 58.12 95.74 -9.64
N GLU A 187 58.58 95.84 -8.39
CA GLU A 187 58.53 94.74 -7.42
C GLU A 187 57.11 94.47 -6.91
N ARG A 188 56.31 95.55 -6.75
CA ARG A 188 54.86 95.45 -6.50
C ARG A 188 54.15 94.78 -7.67
N HIS A 189 54.56 95.07 -8.91
CA HIS A 189 53.99 94.43 -10.11
C HIS A 189 54.34 92.94 -10.22
N GLN A 190 55.58 92.55 -9.90
CA GLN A 190 56.01 91.14 -9.89
C GLN A 190 55.29 90.32 -8.81
N ARG A 191 55.16 90.82 -7.58
CA ARG A 191 54.37 90.15 -6.53
C ARG A 191 52.89 90.00 -6.92
N ARG A 192 52.30 91.03 -7.57
CA ARG A 192 50.92 91.00 -8.04
C ARG A 192 50.71 89.98 -9.17
N ASN A 193 51.68 89.83 -10.08
CA ASN A 193 51.66 88.83 -11.15
C ASN A 193 51.86 87.41 -10.63
N ALA A 194 52.75 87.20 -9.65
CA ALA A 194 52.93 85.91 -8.99
C ALA A 194 51.67 85.48 -8.22
N ALA A 195 51.05 86.40 -7.49
CA ALA A 195 49.77 86.17 -6.80
C ALA A 195 48.65 85.80 -7.79
N ARG A 196 48.51 86.54 -8.91
CA ARG A 196 47.56 86.20 -9.99
C ARG A 196 47.82 84.82 -10.61
N LYS A 197 49.09 84.45 -10.80
CA LYS A 197 49.47 83.14 -11.35
C LYS A 197 49.14 82.01 -10.37
N MET A 198 49.37 82.22 -9.08
CA MET A 198 48.99 81.28 -8.01
C MET A 198 47.48 81.15 -7.86
N GLU A 199 46.74 82.26 -7.94
CA GLU A 199 45.28 82.27 -7.94
C GLU A 199 44.71 81.48 -9.12
N LYS A 200 45.19 81.73 -10.34
CA LYS A 200 44.80 80.96 -11.54
C LYS A 200 45.15 79.47 -11.42
N MET A 201 46.27 79.13 -10.79
CA MET A 201 46.67 77.75 -10.55
C MET A 201 45.78 77.06 -9.51
N ARG A 202 45.40 77.76 -8.44
CA ARG A 202 44.41 77.29 -7.46
C ARG A 202 43.05 77.09 -8.11
N GLU A 203 42.56 78.05 -8.90
CA GLU A 203 41.29 77.90 -9.61
C GLU A 203 41.29 76.68 -10.54
N LYS A 204 42.39 76.44 -11.26
CA LYS A 204 42.54 75.24 -12.09
C LYS A 204 42.48 73.96 -11.26
N ARG A 205 43.15 73.92 -10.10
CA ARG A 205 43.10 72.76 -9.18
C ARG A 205 41.71 72.59 -8.55
N LYS A 206 41.02 73.69 -8.23
CA LYS A 206 39.66 73.70 -7.71
C LYS A 206 38.66 73.17 -8.73
N ALA A 207 38.79 73.60 -9.99
CA ALA A 207 37.98 73.08 -11.10
C ALA A 207 38.23 71.58 -11.30
N LYS A 208 39.48 71.11 -11.26
CA LYS A 208 39.81 69.68 -11.39
C LYS A 208 39.28 68.83 -10.23
N TYR A 209 39.39 69.32 -9.00
CA TYR A 209 38.78 68.67 -7.84
C TYR A 209 37.26 68.59 -7.98
N SER A 210 36.60 69.67 -8.40
CA SER A 210 35.15 69.70 -8.63
C SER A 210 34.71 68.68 -9.68
N GLU A 211 35.44 68.60 -10.81
CA GLU A 211 35.20 67.61 -11.87
C GLU A 211 35.35 66.17 -11.35
N ASN A 212 36.45 65.87 -10.65
CA ASN A 212 36.72 64.54 -10.09
C ASN A 212 35.69 64.17 -9.00
N LYS A 213 35.29 65.13 -8.17
CA LYS A 213 34.24 64.95 -7.16
C LYS A 213 32.90 64.58 -7.81
N LEU A 214 32.52 65.27 -8.88
CA LEU A 214 31.30 64.95 -9.63
C LEU A 214 31.38 63.55 -10.28
N LYS A 215 32.52 63.19 -10.88
CA LYS A 215 32.76 61.85 -11.43
C LYS A 215 32.63 60.75 -10.37
N THR A 216 33.21 60.96 -9.20
CA THR A 216 33.12 60.03 -8.07
C THR A 216 31.69 59.92 -7.55
N LEU A 217 30.95 61.03 -7.44
CA LEU A 217 29.55 61.00 -7.03
C LEU A 217 28.69 60.19 -8.01
N LYS A 218 28.88 60.35 -9.32
CA LYS A 218 28.20 59.54 -10.33
C LYS A 218 28.53 58.06 -10.19
N ALA A 219 29.81 57.71 -10.11
CA ALA A 219 30.23 56.31 -9.96
C ALA A 219 29.79 55.69 -8.63
N ARG A 220 29.71 56.48 -7.55
CA ARG A 220 29.15 56.03 -6.26
C ARG A 220 27.66 55.71 -6.39
N ASN A 221 26.90 56.56 -7.08
CA ASN A 221 25.47 56.32 -7.28
C ASN A 221 25.23 55.08 -8.14
N GLU A 222 25.97 54.92 -9.24
CA GLU A 222 25.94 53.68 -10.04
C GLU A 222 26.26 52.45 -9.19
N TYR A 223 27.33 52.52 -8.37
CA TYR A 223 27.68 51.43 -7.47
C TYR A 223 26.54 51.08 -6.50
N LEU A 224 25.90 52.08 -5.88
CA LEU A 224 24.77 51.84 -4.96
C LEU A 224 23.56 51.24 -5.68
N LEU A 225 23.26 51.68 -6.91
CA LEU A 225 22.16 51.13 -7.71
C LEU A 225 22.43 49.67 -8.11
N THR A 226 23.64 49.38 -8.62
CA THR A 226 24.04 48.01 -8.97
C THR A 226 24.09 47.12 -7.73
N LEU A 227 24.53 47.64 -6.58
CA LEU A 227 24.55 46.91 -5.31
C LEU A 227 23.14 46.49 -4.90
N GLU A 228 22.18 47.42 -4.94
CA GLU A 228 20.79 47.13 -4.60
C GLU A 228 20.16 46.11 -5.56
N ALA A 229 20.37 46.27 -6.87
CA ALA A 229 19.89 45.33 -7.88
C ALA A 229 20.50 43.92 -7.72
N THR A 230 21.79 43.84 -7.39
CA THR A 230 22.48 42.57 -7.15
C THR A 230 21.94 41.90 -5.89
N ASN A 231 21.75 42.64 -4.80
CA ASN A 231 21.17 42.11 -3.56
C ASN A 231 19.75 41.58 -3.77
N ALA A 232 18.91 42.31 -4.51
CA ALA A 232 17.57 41.86 -4.86
C ALA A 232 17.59 40.57 -5.69
N SER A 233 18.52 40.45 -6.64
CA SER A 233 18.66 39.25 -7.47
C SER A 233 19.17 38.03 -6.69
N VAL A 234 20.13 38.24 -5.78
CA VAL A 234 20.59 37.20 -4.85
C VAL A 234 19.43 36.74 -3.96
N PHE A 235 18.67 37.67 -3.39
CA PHE A 235 17.51 37.35 -2.57
C PHE A 235 16.49 36.52 -3.36
N LYS A 236 16.13 36.97 -4.58
CA LYS A 236 15.19 36.26 -5.44
C LYS A 236 15.66 34.82 -5.73
N TYR A 237 16.92 34.64 -6.09
CA TYR A 237 17.48 33.33 -6.38
C TYR A 237 17.34 32.35 -5.20
N TYR A 238 17.70 32.78 -3.99
CA TYR A 238 17.68 31.89 -2.82
C TYR A 238 16.30 31.68 -2.22
N ILE A 239 15.42 32.67 -2.29
CA ILE A 239 14.12 32.66 -1.59
C ILE A 239 12.98 32.19 -2.50
N HIS A 240 13.07 32.42 -3.80
CA HIS A 240 12.00 32.10 -4.76
C HIS A 240 12.47 31.06 -5.77
N ASP A 241 13.51 31.37 -6.56
CA ASP A 241 13.86 30.53 -7.70
C ASP A 241 14.35 29.14 -7.28
N LEU A 242 15.12 29.03 -6.20
CA LEU A 242 15.66 27.75 -5.74
C LEU A 242 14.57 26.79 -5.21
N PRO A 243 13.64 27.19 -4.32
CA PRO A 243 12.46 26.39 -3.98
C PRO A 243 11.64 25.98 -5.21
N ASP A 244 11.37 26.90 -6.13
CA ASP A 244 10.56 26.60 -7.33
C ASP A 244 11.24 25.53 -8.20
N ILE A 245 12.57 25.55 -8.33
CA ILE A 245 13.33 24.52 -9.05
C ILE A 245 13.24 23.16 -8.37
N ILE A 246 13.27 23.12 -7.03
CA ILE A 246 13.11 21.88 -6.27
C ILE A 246 11.73 21.29 -6.55
N ASP A 247 10.68 22.10 -6.52
CA ASP A 247 9.33 21.67 -6.87
C ASP A 247 9.22 21.19 -8.33
N CYS A 248 9.96 21.82 -9.26
CA CYS A 248 10.03 21.36 -10.65
C CYS A 248 10.64 19.95 -10.78
N CYS A 249 11.64 19.61 -9.95
CA CYS A 249 12.20 18.25 -9.92
C CYS A 249 11.18 17.20 -9.44
N ASP A 250 10.21 17.62 -8.62
CA ASP A 250 9.25 16.74 -7.94
C ASP A 250 7.88 16.69 -8.62
N LEU A 251 7.76 17.38 -9.77
CA LEU A 251 6.49 17.60 -10.44
C LEU A 251 5.79 16.28 -10.77
N GLY A 252 4.71 15.98 -10.05
CA GLY A 252 3.89 14.79 -10.24
C GLY A 252 4.47 13.49 -9.69
N TYR A 253 5.63 13.51 -9.01
CA TYR A 253 6.25 12.30 -8.44
C TYR A 253 5.34 11.65 -7.39
N HIS A 254 4.95 12.40 -6.36
CA HIS A 254 4.14 11.88 -5.25
C HIS A 254 2.74 11.43 -5.69
N SER A 255 2.09 12.18 -6.57
CA SER A 255 0.76 11.85 -7.07
C SER A 255 0.80 10.60 -7.95
N SER A 256 1.84 10.43 -8.76
CA SER A 256 2.00 9.24 -9.61
C SER A 256 2.36 7.99 -8.80
N LEU A 257 3.27 8.13 -7.82
CA LEU A 257 3.59 7.04 -6.89
C LEU A 257 2.35 6.64 -6.08
N SER A 258 1.58 7.61 -5.58
CA SER A 258 0.33 7.35 -4.86
C SER A 258 -0.65 6.54 -5.72
N ARG A 259 -0.81 6.86 -7.01
CA ARG A 259 -1.67 6.11 -7.93
C ARG A 259 -1.17 4.69 -8.18
N ALA A 260 0.14 4.49 -8.31
CA ALA A 260 0.73 3.15 -8.46
C ALA A 260 0.44 2.28 -7.21
N LEU A 261 0.67 2.82 -6.01
CA LEU A 261 0.41 2.11 -4.76
C LEU A 261 -1.09 1.89 -4.50
N ARG A 262 -1.95 2.84 -4.89
CA ARG A 262 -3.41 2.65 -4.85
C ARG A 262 -3.89 1.56 -5.80
N THR A 263 -3.22 1.36 -6.93
CA THR A 263 -3.51 0.25 -7.84
C THR A 263 -3.22 -1.09 -7.16
N TYR A 264 -2.08 -1.19 -6.46
CA TYR A 264 -1.77 -2.35 -5.61
C TYR A 264 -2.83 -2.60 -4.53
N LEU A 265 -3.20 -1.57 -3.75
CA LEU A 265 -4.22 -1.69 -2.71
C LEU A 265 -5.58 -2.14 -3.27
N SER A 266 -5.99 -1.56 -4.40
CA SER A 266 -7.23 -1.93 -5.08
C SER A 266 -7.22 -3.39 -5.51
N ALA A 267 -6.07 -3.90 -5.99
CA ALA A 267 -5.96 -5.29 -6.44
C ALA A 267 -6.06 -6.27 -5.26
N GLU A 268 -5.36 -6.00 -4.15
CA GLU A 268 -5.42 -6.83 -2.93
C GLU A 268 -6.83 -6.87 -2.33
N LEU A 269 -7.49 -5.71 -2.19
CA LEU A 269 -8.87 -5.63 -1.69
C LEU A 269 -9.87 -6.37 -2.60
N SER A 270 -9.65 -6.34 -3.92
CA SER A 270 -10.51 -7.08 -4.87
C SER A 270 -10.33 -8.59 -4.75
N LEU A 271 -9.08 -9.04 -4.55
CA LEU A 271 -8.78 -10.46 -4.30
C LEU A 271 -9.43 -10.93 -2.99
N GLU A 272 -9.33 -10.15 -1.93
CA GLU A 272 -9.99 -10.45 -0.65
C GLU A 272 -11.51 -10.56 -0.80
N ALA A 273 -12.15 -9.61 -1.50
CA ALA A 273 -13.58 -9.64 -1.75
C ALA A 273 -14.01 -10.87 -2.58
N SER A 274 -13.26 -11.23 -3.63
CA SER A 274 -13.51 -12.43 -4.43
C SER A 274 -13.42 -13.70 -3.60
N ARG A 275 -12.40 -13.78 -2.73
CA ARG A 275 -12.20 -14.89 -1.80
C ARG A 275 -13.37 -15.01 -0.84
N ARG A 276 -13.77 -13.92 -0.19
CA ARG A 276 -14.89 -13.88 0.74
C ARG A 276 -16.19 -14.36 0.09
N ALA A 277 -16.52 -13.82 -1.08
CA ALA A 277 -17.73 -14.21 -1.81
C ALA A 277 -17.73 -15.70 -2.20
N GLY A 278 -16.56 -16.30 -2.41
CA GLY A 278 -16.46 -17.73 -2.68
C GLY A 278 -16.61 -18.62 -1.45
N LEU A 279 -16.08 -18.16 -0.31
CA LEU A 279 -16.27 -18.82 0.98
C LEU A 279 -17.73 -18.75 1.45
N GLU A 280 -18.42 -17.63 1.25
CA GLU A 280 -19.86 -17.49 1.57
C GLU A 280 -20.73 -18.51 0.81
N VAL A 281 -20.41 -18.78 -0.46
CA VAL A 281 -21.10 -19.82 -1.25
C VAL A 281 -20.84 -21.22 -0.70
N LEU A 282 -19.62 -21.51 -0.24
CA LEU A 282 -19.28 -22.79 0.37
C LEU A 282 -19.96 -22.94 1.74
N GLU A 283 -19.98 -21.88 2.56
CA GLU A 283 -20.67 -21.83 3.84
C GLU A 283 -22.16 -22.18 3.69
N GLY A 284 -22.86 -21.53 2.75
CA GLY A 284 -24.26 -21.88 2.47
C GLY A 284 -24.47 -23.33 1.99
N ALA A 285 -23.47 -23.95 1.35
CA ALA A 285 -23.54 -25.37 1.00
C ALA A 285 -23.33 -26.29 2.21
N VAL A 286 -22.48 -25.90 3.16
CA VAL A 286 -22.28 -26.60 4.44
C VAL A 286 -23.54 -26.52 5.29
N GLU A 287 -24.17 -25.35 5.39
CA GLU A 287 -25.48 -25.18 6.04
C GLU A 287 -26.58 -26.01 5.34
N GLY A 288 -26.44 -26.21 4.03
CA GLY A 288 -27.35 -27.02 3.20
C GLY A 288 -27.13 -28.54 3.25
N LEU A 289 -26.27 -29.06 4.15
CA LEU A 289 -26.09 -30.49 4.38
C LEU A 289 -27.37 -31.12 4.97
N ASP A 290 -27.95 -32.09 4.25
CA ASP A 290 -29.26 -32.66 4.60
C ASP A 290 -29.29 -34.19 4.40
N PRO A 291 -29.10 -34.96 5.49
CA PRO A 291 -29.15 -36.41 5.46
C PRO A 291 -30.51 -36.98 5.02
N ALA A 292 -31.62 -36.28 5.30
CA ALA A 292 -32.96 -36.76 4.96
C ALA A 292 -33.23 -36.62 3.46
N ARG A 293 -32.87 -35.47 2.88
CA ARG A 293 -32.94 -35.23 1.43
C ARG A 293 -32.00 -36.16 0.67
N ASP A 294 -30.79 -36.36 1.16
CA ASP A 294 -29.82 -37.27 0.55
C ASP A 294 -30.30 -38.72 0.56
N ARG A 295 -30.94 -39.17 1.65
CA ARG A 295 -31.60 -40.49 1.71
C ARG A 295 -32.70 -40.62 0.65
N GLN A 296 -33.59 -39.63 0.54
CA GLN A 296 -34.65 -39.65 -0.47
C GLN A 296 -34.08 -39.73 -1.90
N ARG A 297 -33.01 -38.97 -2.17
CA ARG A 297 -32.30 -39.02 -3.45
C ARG A 297 -31.70 -40.39 -3.71
N LEU A 298 -31.05 -41.00 -2.72
CA LEU A 298 -30.49 -42.35 -2.87
C LEU A 298 -31.57 -43.37 -3.24
N LEU A 299 -32.72 -43.35 -2.56
CA LEU A 299 -33.84 -44.24 -2.86
C LEU A 299 -34.38 -44.00 -4.28
N GLY A 300 -34.44 -42.74 -4.72
CA GLY A 300 -34.87 -42.36 -6.06
C GLY A 300 -33.89 -42.71 -7.18
N LEU A 301 -32.58 -42.78 -6.89
CA LEU A 301 -31.55 -43.18 -7.86
C LEU A 301 -31.60 -44.67 -8.20
N TYR A 302 -32.05 -45.50 -7.27
CA TYR A 302 -32.06 -46.97 -7.41
C TYR A 302 -33.46 -47.56 -7.17
N PRO A 303 -34.49 -47.17 -7.96
CA PRO A 303 -35.85 -47.63 -7.74
C PRO A 303 -35.98 -49.15 -7.91
N THR A 304 -35.23 -49.76 -8.83
CA THR A 304 -35.23 -51.21 -9.04
C THR A 304 -34.73 -52.00 -7.83
N ALA A 305 -33.88 -51.39 -6.99
CA ALA A 305 -33.35 -52.02 -5.79
C ALA A 305 -34.23 -51.79 -4.56
N PHE A 306 -34.87 -50.62 -4.45
CA PHE A 306 -35.55 -50.18 -3.22
C PHE A 306 -37.08 -50.08 -3.34
N CYS A 307 -37.69 -50.24 -4.51
CA CYS A 307 -39.15 -50.27 -4.64
C CYS A 307 -39.72 -51.52 -3.93
N PRO A 308 -40.78 -51.35 -3.11
CA PRO A 308 -41.39 -52.48 -2.43
C PRO A 308 -42.00 -53.46 -3.46
N PRO A 309 -41.89 -54.79 -3.23
CA PRO A 309 -42.53 -55.78 -4.09
C PRO A 309 -44.06 -55.68 -4.01
N GLN A 310 -44.74 -56.24 -5.01
CA GLN A 310 -46.20 -56.36 -4.97
C GLN A 310 -46.63 -57.17 -3.74
N ARG A 311 -47.75 -56.77 -3.13
CA ARG A 311 -48.34 -57.55 -2.05
C ARG A 311 -48.76 -58.91 -2.59
N PHE A 312 -48.41 -59.96 -1.85
CA PHE A 312 -48.90 -61.29 -2.15
C PHE A 312 -50.43 -61.31 -2.05
N SER A 313 -51.08 -61.88 -3.06
CA SER A 313 -52.52 -62.11 -3.08
C SER A 313 -52.81 -63.58 -2.81
N PHE A 314 -53.98 -63.86 -2.24
CA PHE A 314 -54.48 -65.22 -2.12
C PHE A 314 -54.67 -65.83 -3.52
N GLN A 315 -54.07 -66.99 -3.77
CA GLN A 315 -54.23 -67.74 -5.02
C GLN A 315 -55.16 -68.92 -4.78
N ALA A 316 -56.42 -68.78 -5.18
CA ALA A 316 -57.40 -69.85 -5.06
C ALA A 316 -56.98 -71.06 -5.91
N HIS A 317 -56.77 -72.20 -5.27
CA HIS A 317 -56.43 -73.43 -5.97
C HIS A 317 -57.70 -74.08 -6.50
N MET A 318 -57.74 -74.43 -7.80
CA MET A 318 -58.85 -75.19 -8.42
C MET A 318 -60.26 -74.60 -8.19
N GLY A 319 -60.39 -73.27 -8.14
CA GLY A 319 -61.68 -72.61 -7.95
C GLY A 319 -62.23 -72.71 -6.53
N ASP A 320 -61.35 -72.76 -5.53
CA ASP A 320 -61.71 -72.77 -4.10
C ASP A 320 -62.69 -71.64 -3.73
N ILE A 321 -63.89 -72.05 -3.28
CA ILE A 321 -64.95 -71.20 -2.71
C ILE A 321 -65.30 -71.79 -1.35
N ALA A 322 -64.61 -71.34 -0.30
CA ALA A 322 -64.80 -71.84 1.06
C ALA A 322 -65.64 -70.89 1.94
N SER A 323 -66.61 -71.46 2.67
CA SER A 323 -67.32 -70.86 3.79
C SER A 323 -67.18 -71.85 4.96
N GLN A 324 -66.48 -71.46 6.03
CA GLN A 324 -66.09 -72.40 7.10
C GLN A 324 -66.57 -71.98 8.50
N PRO A 325 -67.86 -72.18 8.83
CA PRO A 325 -68.36 -71.96 10.20
C PRO A 325 -67.90 -73.03 11.22
N GLN A 326 -67.43 -74.19 10.77
CA GLN A 326 -67.09 -75.33 11.64
C GLN A 326 -65.79 -75.12 12.46
N VAL A 327 -64.89 -74.27 11.99
CA VAL A 327 -63.59 -73.98 12.65
C VAL A 327 -63.63 -72.71 13.52
N GLN A 328 -64.81 -72.10 13.69
CA GLN A 328 -64.97 -70.80 14.34
C GLN A 328 -64.43 -70.77 15.78
N ALA A 329 -64.64 -71.84 16.55
CA ALA A 329 -64.18 -71.91 17.94
C ALA A 329 -62.64 -71.97 18.05
N GLU A 330 -61.99 -72.74 17.17
CA GLU A 330 -60.52 -72.83 17.09
C GLU A 330 -59.92 -71.50 16.63
N LEU A 331 -60.52 -70.85 15.62
CA LEU A 331 -60.12 -69.53 15.16
C LEU A 331 -60.27 -68.46 16.26
N THR A 332 -61.33 -68.53 17.06
CA THR A 332 -61.56 -67.60 18.18
C THR A 332 -60.49 -67.78 19.26
N LEU A 333 -60.19 -69.03 19.63
CA LEU A 333 -59.10 -69.33 20.57
C LEU A 333 -57.74 -68.83 20.03
N ARG A 334 -57.47 -69.07 18.75
CA ARG A 334 -56.23 -68.62 18.10
C ARG A 334 -56.12 -67.11 18.08
N LEU A 335 -57.22 -66.40 17.81
CA LEU A 335 -57.27 -64.94 17.85
C LEU A 335 -56.93 -64.42 19.25
N THR A 336 -57.53 -64.99 20.31
CA THR A 336 -57.23 -64.62 21.70
C THR A 336 -55.75 -64.84 22.04
N GLN A 337 -55.18 -66.00 21.65
CA GLN A 337 -53.75 -66.28 21.85
C GLN A 337 -52.85 -65.26 21.13
N LEU A 338 -53.17 -64.92 19.88
CA LEU A 338 -52.44 -63.91 19.10
C LEU A 338 -52.55 -62.52 19.72
N GLN A 339 -53.73 -62.14 20.22
CA GLN A 339 -53.94 -60.86 20.89
C GLN A 339 -53.12 -60.75 22.18
N THR A 340 -53.09 -61.80 23.02
CA THR A 340 -52.28 -61.82 24.23
C THR A 340 -50.79 -61.74 23.91
N ARG A 341 -50.31 -62.51 22.93
CA ARG A 341 -48.90 -62.47 22.49
C ARG A 341 -48.52 -61.10 21.92
N LEU A 342 -49.37 -60.51 21.08
CA LEU A 342 -49.15 -59.18 20.51
C LEU A 342 -49.09 -58.10 21.60
N ALA A 343 -49.95 -58.18 22.61
CA ALA A 343 -49.92 -57.24 23.73
C ALA A 343 -48.59 -57.27 24.49
N SER A 344 -48.06 -58.47 24.77
CA SER A 344 -46.75 -58.65 25.41
C SER A 344 -45.61 -58.11 24.53
N LEU A 345 -45.61 -58.44 23.24
CA LEU A 345 -44.58 -57.98 22.30
C LEU A 345 -44.59 -56.46 22.09
N LYS A 346 -45.77 -55.82 22.14
CA LYS A 346 -45.88 -54.35 22.08
C LYS A 346 -45.18 -53.67 23.26
N ILE A 347 -45.30 -54.23 24.45
CA ILE A 347 -44.65 -53.70 25.66
C ILE A 347 -43.13 -53.81 25.51
N GLU A 348 -42.64 -55.00 25.16
CA GLU A 348 -41.21 -55.25 24.92
C GLU A 348 -40.65 -54.31 23.83
N ASN A 349 -41.40 -54.10 22.74
CA ASN A 349 -40.98 -53.23 21.66
C ASN A 349 -40.85 -51.76 22.11
N GLU A 350 -41.80 -51.25 22.90
CA GLU A 350 -41.72 -49.88 23.41
C GLU A 350 -40.56 -49.69 24.38
N GLU A 351 -40.21 -50.70 25.19
CA GLU A 351 -39.01 -50.65 26.05
C GLU A 351 -37.72 -50.56 25.21
N VAL A 352 -37.57 -51.45 24.23
CA VAL A 352 -36.40 -51.44 23.33
C VAL A 352 -36.33 -50.15 22.52
N LYS A 353 -37.47 -49.61 22.08
CA LYS A 353 -37.57 -48.34 21.35
C LYS A 353 -37.15 -47.15 22.21
N LYS A 354 -37.50 -47.12 23.49
CA LYS A 354 -37.05 -46.08 24.44
C LYS A 354 -35.54 -46.13 24.62
N THR A 355 -34.98 -47.31 24.88
CA THR A 355 -33.53 -47.49 25.01
C THR A 355 -32.80 -47.06 23.73
N TRP A 356 -33.29 -47.49 22.56
CA TRP A 356 -32.75 -47.09 21.27
C TRP A 356 -32.81 -45.57 21.06
N GLY A 357 -33.92 -44.94 21.42
CA GLY A 357 -34.11 -43.48 21.33
C GLY A 357 -33.14 -42.73 22.22
N ALA A 358 -33.00 -43.15 23.48
CA ALA A 358 -32.05 -42.55 24.41
C ALA A 358 -30.59 -42.68 23.92
N THR A 359 -30.19 -43.86 23.46
CA THR A 359 -28.84 -44.06 22.88
C THR A 359 -28.62 -43.21 21.63
N LEU A 360 -29.64 -43.07 20.76
CA LEU A 360 -29.55 -42.21 19.59
C LEU A 360 -29.33 -40.74 19.99
N THR A 361 -30.08 -40.23 20.98
CA THR A 361 -29.89 -38.87 21.50
C THR A 361 -28.49 -38.69 22.07
N THR A 362 -28.00 -39.64 22.87
CA THR A 362 -26.62 -39.60 23.39
C THR A 362 -25.58 -39.54 22.26
N LEU A 363 -25.75 -40.32 21.19
CA LEU A 363 -24.86 -40.26 20.04
C LEU A 363 -24.94 -38.91 19.30
N GLN A 364 -26.14 -38.34 19.17
CA GLN A 364 -26.32 -37.01 18.56
C GLN A 364 -25.61 -35.94 19.39
N ASP A 365 -25.79 -35.94 20.71
CA ASP A 365 -25.15 -34.99 21.63
C ASP A 365 -23.61 -35.09 21.56
N MET A 366 -23.06 -36.30 21.40
CA MET A 366 -21.61 -36.50 21.23
C MET A 366 -21.08 -35.92 19.91
N THR A 367 -21.93 -35.72 18.90
CA THR A 367 -21.56 -35.22 17.57
C THR A 367 -21.81 -33.73 17.35
N VAL A 368 -22.64 -33.09 18.18
CA VAL A 368 -22.90 -31.64 18.12
C VAL A 368 -21.88 -30.92 19.01
N LEU A 369 -20.67 -30.74 18.49
CA LEU A 369 -19.60 -30.00 19.16
C LEU A 369 -19.18 -28.82 18.27
N ASP A 370 -19.10 -27.63 18.84
CA ASP A 370 -18.62 -26.41 18.17
C ASP A 370 -17.08 -26.34 18.23
N ASP A 371 -16.41 -27.33 17.63
CA ASP A 371 -14.95 -27.49 17.67
C ASP A 371 -14.23 -26.95 16.41
N TYR A 372 -14.93 -26.16 15.61
CA TYR A 372 -14.45 -25.63 14.32
C TYR A 372 -13.96 -24.17 14.35
N ASP A 373 -14.24 -23.40 15.42
CA ASP A 373 -13.70 -22.04 15.55
C ASP A 373 -12.20 -22.08 15.88
N VAL A 374 -11.40 -21.58 14.95
CA VAL A 374 -9.92 -21.53 15.02
C VAL A 374 -9.38 -20.10 15.11
N SER A 375 -10.24 -19.11 15.38
CA SER A 375 -9.87 -17.67 15.45
C SER A 375 -8.68 -17.39 16.38
N GLN A 376 -8.58 -18.12 17.49
CA GLN A 376 -7.46 -18.01 18.44
C GLN A 376 -6.08 -18.34 17.83
N SER A 377 -6.05 -19.09 16.72
CA SER A 377 -4.82 -19.43 16.00
C SER A 377 -4.20 -18.24 15.26
N PHE A 378 -4.98 -17.18 15.01
CA PHE A 378 -4.56 -15.97 14.31
C PHE A 378 -4.31 -14.78 15.26
N THR A 379 -3.96 -15.05 16.51
CA THR A 379 -3.61 -14.00 17.48
C THR A 379 -2.20 -13.45 17.18
N HIS A 380 -2.12 -12.16 16.85
CA HIS A 380 -0.85 -11.49 16.59
C HIS A 380 -0.32 -10.84 17.87
N SER A 381 0.71 -11.42 18.49
CA SER A 381 1.50 -10.71 19.50
C SER A 381 2.43 -9.71 18.80
N PRO A 382 2.53 -8.45 19.29
CA PRO A 382 3.44 -7.45 18.73
C PRO A 382 4.93 -7.70 19.05
N SER A 383 5.25 -8.75 19.82
CA SER A 383 6.62 -9.16 20.15
C SER A 383 7.14 -10.16 19.11
N SER A 384 8.37 -9.99 18.66
CA SER A 384 9.12 -10.90 17.77
C SER A 384 9.51 -12.24 18.43
N GLU A 385 8.92 -12.59 19.58
CA GLU A 385 9.08 -13.89 20.20
C GLU A 385 8.18 -14.93 19.53
N SER A 386 8.78 -16.08 19.24
CA SER A 386 8.19 -17.20 18.50
C SER A 386 6.73 -17.44 18.88
N VAL A 387 5.87 -17.51 17.87
CA VAL A 387 4.48 -17.97 17.99
C VAL A 387 4.48 -19.37 18.60
N LYS A 388 4.34 -19.47 19.92
CA LYS A 388 4.00 -20.75 20.56
C LYS A 388 2.59 -21.07 20.11
N SER A 389 2.42 -22.20 19.42
CA SER A 389 1.13 -22.67 18.96
C SER A 389 0.22 -22.95 20.17
N SER A 390 -0.61 -21.98 20.52
CA SER A 390 -1.63 -22.06 21.60
C SER A 390 -2.72 -23.10 21.34
N VAL A 391 -2.68 -23.79 20.19
CA VAL A 391 -3.62 -24.83 19.74
C VAL A 391 -3.63 -26.08 20.66
N SER A 392 -2.71 -26.17 21.62
CA SER A 392 -2.44 -27.39 22.38
C SER A 392 -3.38 -27.65 23.57
N ASP A 393 -4.07 -26.64 24.12
CA ASP A 393 -4.56 -26.73 25.51
C ASP A 393 -6.05 -27.02 25.74
N GLY A 394 -6.91 -27.10 24.72
CA GLY A 394 -8.35 -27.29 24.95
C GLY A 394 -8.89 -28.66 24.56
N TYR A 395 -8.84 -28.96 23.26
CA TYR A 395 -9.71 -29.98 22.67
C TYR A 395 -8.95 -31.14 22.00
N LEU A 396 -7.81 -30.85 21.36
CA LEU A 396 -7.01 -31.80 20.59
C LEU A 396 -5.92 -32.51 21.40
N ASN A 397 -5.96 -32.42 22.73
CA ASN A 397 -5.02 -33.14 23.58
C ASN A 397 -5.17 -34.66 23.38
N LYS A 398 -4.13 -35.31 22.84
CA LYS A 398 -4.18 -36.67 22.29
C LYS A 398 -4.78 -37.72 23.25
N PRO A 399 -4.46 -37.75 24.55
CA PRO A 399 -5.02 -38.74 25.48
C PRO A 399 -6.51 -38.52 25.78
N SER A 400 -6.98 -37.26 25.85
CA SER A 400 -8.39 -36.95 26.13
C SER A 400 -9.28 -37.20 24.90
N LEU A 401 -8.74 -37.01 23.70
CA LEU A 401 -9.42 -37.32 22.44
C LEU A 401 -9.59 -38.83 22.24
N ALA A 402 -8.54 -39.62 22.53
CA ALA A 402 -8.60 -41.08 22.41
C ALA A 402 -9.67 -41.69 23.32
N LYS A 403 -9.74 -41.23 24.59
CA LYS A 403 -10.77 -41.69 25.54
C LYS A 403 -12.18 -41.34 25.07
N ARG A 404 -12.40 -40.12 24.55
CA ARG A 404 -13.69 -39.70 23.99
C ARG A 404 -14.11 -40.55 22.79
N ARG A 405 -13.19 -40.83 21.88
CA ARG A 405 -13.43 -41.71 20.73
C ARG A 405 -13.77 -43.15 21.13
N ALA A 406 -13.08 -43.70 22.12
CA ALA A 406 -13.41 -45.04 22.64
C ALA A 406 -14.83 -45.10 23.21
N ASN A 407 -15.22 -44.11 24.01
CA ASN A 407 -16.58 -44.01 24.56
C ASN A 407 -17.64 -43.88 23.46
N GLN A 408 -17.37 -43.09 22.42
CA GLN A 408 -18.26 -42.98 21.25
C GLN A 408 -18.44 -44.34 20.57
N GLN A 409 -17.34 -45.07 20.31
CA GLN A 409 -17.38 -46.40 19.67
C GLN A 409 -18.16 -47.43 20.50
N GLU A 410 -17.99 -47.43 21.82
CA GLU A 410 -18.77 -48.31 22.72
C GLU A 410 -20.27 -47.97 22.65
N THR A 411 -20.61 -46.69 22.62
CA THR A 411 -21.99 -46.22 22.49
C THR A 411 -22.61 -46.59 21.13
N GLU A 412 -21.83 -46.51 20.05
CA GLU A 412 -22.24 -46.95 18.70
C GLU A 412 -22.49 -48.47 18.66
N LEU A 413 -21.60 -49.27 19.26
CA LEU A 413 -21.78 -50.72 19.37
C LEU A 413 -23.07 -51.06 20.12
N PHE A 414 -23.31 -50.37 21.25
CA PHE A 414 -24.55 -50.53 22.00
C PHE A 414 -25.77 -50.13 21.16
N TYR A 415 -25.73 -49.01 20.44
CA TYR A 415 -26.80 -48.57 19.53
C TYR A 415 -27.15 -49.64 18.49
N PHE A 416 -26.16 -50.26 17.84
CA PHE A 416 -26.41 -51.30 16.85
C PHE A 416 -26.98 -52.58 17.47
N ASN A 417 -26.53 -52.97 18.67
CA ASN A 417 -27.09 -54.11 19.39
C ASN A 417 -28.57 -53.88 19.72
N VAL A 418 -28.93 -52.71 20.26
CA VAL A 418 -30.32 -52.36 20.58
C VAL A 418 -31.16 -52.23 19.31
N ARG A 419 -30.62 -51.67 18.21
CA ARG A 419 -31.30 -51.60 16.91
C ARG A 419 -31.61 -52.99 16.35
N LYS A 420 -30.68 -53.94 16.46
CA LYS A 420 -30.91 -55.34 16.06
C LYS A 420 -32.00 -56.00 16.90
N GLN A 421 -31.99 -55.77 18.21
CA GLN A 421 -33.04 -56.24 19.11
C GLN A 421 -34.40 -55.65 18.71
N LYS A 422 -34.47 -54.34 18.44
CA LYS A 422 -35.69 -53.65 17.97
C LYS A 422 -36.24 -54.25 16.68
N SER A 423 -35.38 -54.56 15.71
CA SER A 423 -35.80 -55.22 14.46
C SER A 423 -36.35 -56.62 14.71
N THR A 424 -35.77 -57.36 15.66
CA THR A 424 -36.20 -58.72 16.02
C THR A 424 -37.55 -58.70 16.76
N THR A 425 -37.73 -57.82 17.74
CA THR A 425 -38.99 -57.68 18.49
C THR A 425 -40.10 -57.13 17.63
N TYR A 426 -39.81 -56.17 16.74
CA TYR A 426 -40.77 -55.68 15.74
C TYR A 426 -41.15 -56.76 14.72
N GLY A 427 -40.18 -57.52 14.22
CA GLY A 427 -40.42 -58.64 13.31
C GLY A 427 -41.23 -59.77 13.95
N ASN A 428 -41.09 -59.98 15.26
CA ASN A 428 -41.91 -60.94 16.02
C ASN A 428 -43.34 -60.42 16.32
N SER A 429 -43.53 -59.09 16.30
CA SER A 429 -44.81 -58.41 16.54
C SER A 429 -45.69 -58.34 15.30
N LEU A 430 -45.06 -58.22 14.12
CA LEU A 430 -45.68 -58.43 12.81
C LEU A 430 -46.06 -59.91 12.63
#